data_AF-A0A378XW26-F1
#
_entry.id   AF-A0A378XW26-F1
#
_cell.length_a   1.000
_cell.length_b   1.000
_cell.length_c   1.000
_cell.angle_alpha   90.00
_cell.angle_beta   90.00
_cell.angle_gamma   90.00
#
_symmetry.space_group_name_H-M   'P 1'
#
loop_
_entity.id
_entity.type
_entity.pdbx_description
1 polymer ?
#
loop_
_entity_poly.entity_id
_entity_poly.type
_entity_poly.pdbx_seq_one_letter_code
_entity_poly.pdbx_strand_id
1 'polypeptide(L)'
;MLLKEIDTNHSTSSVSCTYTPSIETYNIVTDNMTDDCKPTQLGNGCCIWLNEKGQLGEIECIYPKSFKAEISTYFHLDEWIYGTPSFEISSIDDDVVIEQIEDGYIIWLSSKSNVDLEVSQGGISYLLSGNKLSGIVAKKSEIIE
;
A
#
# COMPACT_ATOMS: atom_id res chain seq x y z
N MET A 1 -3.15 -5.20 9.64
CA MET A 1 -3.73 -6.10 8.62
C MET A 1 -2.85 -7.33 8.45
N LEU A 2 -3.45 -8.51 8.34
CA LEU A 2 -2.75 -9.80 8.21
C LEU A 2 -3.02 -10.44 6.86
N LEU A 3 -1.99 -11.01 6.24
CA LEU A 3 -2.08 -11.76 5.00
C LEU A 3 -2.93 -13.03 5.23
N LYS A 4 -3.94 -13.22 4.38
CA LYS A 4 -4.79 -14.42 4.32
C LYS A 4 -4.30 -15.38 3.24
N GLU A 5 -4.16 -14.88 2.01
CA GLU A 5 -3.76 -15.66 0.83
C GLU A 5 -3.17 -14.76 -0.26
N ILE A 6 -2.46 -15.35 -1.21
CA ILE A 6 -1.94 -14.67 -2.40
C ILE A 6 -2.51 -15.38 -3.62
N ASP A 7 -3.28 -14.67 -4.44
CA ASP A 7 -3.77 -15.20 -5.72
C ASP A 7 -2.73 -14.96 -6.82
N THR A 8 -2.10 -16.04 -7.28
CA THR A 8 -1.07 -16.01 -8.33
C THR A 8 -1.61 -16.23 -9.74
N ASN A 9 -2.91 -16.55 -9.88
CA ASN A 9 -3.54 -16.83 -11.17
C ASN A 9 -4.14 -15.57 -11.83
N HIS A 10 -3.99 -14.40 -11.22
CA HIS A 10 -4.56 -13.16 -11.73
C HIS A 10 -3.77 -12.64 -12.94
N SER A 11 -4.44 -12.55 -14.09
CA SER A 11 -3.93 -11.86 -15.27
C SER A 11 -3.88 -10.35 -15.01
N THR A 12 -2.75 -9.73 -15.33
CA THR A 12 -2.52 -8.27 -15.45
C THR A 12 -3.52 -7.37 -14.69
N SER A 13 -3.25 -7.09 -13.42
CA SER A 13 -3.99 -6.05 -12.70
C SER A 13 -3.51 -4.66 -13.09
N SER A 14 -4.44 -3.77 -13.44
CA SER A 14 -4.14 -2.35 -13.61
C SER A 14 -4.12 -1.68 -12.24
N VAL A 15 -3.06 -0.94 -11.96
CA VAL A 15 -2.94 -0.10 -10.75
C VAL A 15 -2.62 1.33 -11.17
N SER A 16 -3.35 2.28 -10.60
CA SER A 16 -3.08 3.71 -10.72
C SER A 16 -2.51 4.20 -9.40
N CYS A 17 -1.35 4.86 -9.46
CA CYS A 17 -0.73 5.50 -8.31
C CYS A 17 -0.63 6.99 -8.61
N THR A 18 -1.23 7.84 -7.78
CA THR A 18 -1.24 9.28 -7.98
C THR A 18 -0.79 10.01 -6.73
N TYR A 19 -0.22 11.19 -6.95
CA TYR A 19 0.10 12.16 -5.92
C TYR A 19 -0.41 13.53 -6.35
N THR A 20 -1.24 14.17 -5.52
CA THR A 20 -1.78 15.52 -5.76
C THR A 20 -1.14 16.49 -4.76
N PRO A 21 -0.12 17.28 -5.16
CA PRO A 21 0.65 18.11 -4.23
C PRO A 21 -0.15 19.23 -3.58
N SER A 22 -1.12 19.82 -4.31
CA SER A 22 -1.93 20.94 -3.83
C SER A 22 -2.76 20.62 -2.59
N ILE A 23 -3.09 19.35 -2.39
CA ILE A 23 -3.84 18.82 -1.26
C ILE A 23 -3.12 17.67 -0.54
N GLU A 24 -1.81 17.53 -0.76
CA GLU A 24 -0.94 16.48 -0.20
C GLU A 24 -1.61 15.10 -0.14
N THR A 25 -2.21 14.68 -1.26
CA THR A 25 -2.99 13.44 -1.33
C THR A 25 -2.24 12.38 -2.10
N TYR A 26 -2.06 11.21 -1.49
CA TYR A 26 -1.41 10.03 -2.07
C TYR A 26 -2.48 8.97 -2.26
N ASN A 27 -2.67 8.49 -3.49
CA ASN A 27 -3.72 7.53 -3.79
C ASN A 27 -3.22 6.36 -4.63
N ILE A 28 -3.55 5.14 -4.23
CA ILE A 28 -3.33 3.92 -4.97
C ILE A 28 -4.69 3.27 -5.21
N VAL A 29 -5.08 3.14 -6.48
CA VAL A 29 -6.34 2.49 -6.90
C VAL A 29 -6.01 1.28 -7.77
N THR A 30 -6.57 0.12 -7.45
CA THR A 30 -6.43 -1.11 -8.24
C THR A 30 -7.72 -1.43 -9.00
N ASP A 31 -7.63 -2.38 -9.92
CA ASP A 31 -8.77 -2.98 -10.63
C ASP A 31 -9.79 -3.69 -9.71
N ASN A 32 -9.44 -3.95 -8.44
CA ASN A 32 -10.36 -4.50 -7.45
C ASN A 32 -11.31 -3.46 -6.86
N MET A 33 -11.12 -2.17 -7.15
CA MET A 33 -11.99 -1.11 -6.62
C MET A 33 -13.40 -1.21 -7.24
N THR A 34 -14.40 -1.37 -6.38
CA THR A 34 -15.82 -1.46 -6.74
C THR A 34 -16.66 -0.78 -5.65
N ASP A 35 -17.94 -0.53 -5.92
CA ASP A 35 -18.88 0.02 -4.94
C ASP A 35 -19.06 -0.88 -3.69
N ASP A 36 -18.70 -2.16 -3.80
CA ASP A 36 -18.79 -3.12 -2.69
C ASP A 36 -17.61 -3.04 -1.73
N CYS A 37 -16.50 -2.41 -2.13
CA CYS A 37 -15.32 -2.27 -1.28
C CYS A 37 -15.65 -1.53 0.01
N LYS A 38 -15.16 -2.07 1.14
CA LYS A 38 -15.44 -1.52 2.47
C LYS A 38 -14.30 -0.62 2.94
N PRO A 39 -14.58 0.67 3.24
CA PRO A 39 -13.59 1.56 3.81
C PRO A 39 -13.24 1.13 5.23
N THR A 40 -11.96 1.26 5.58
CA THR A 40 -11.45 1.20 6.93
C THR A 40 -10.54 2.39 7.16
N GLN A 41 -10.91 3.23 8.12
CA GLN A 41 -10.09 4.35 8.54
C GLN A 41 -8.79 3.83 9.17
N LEU A 42 -7.67 4.37 8.69
CA LEU A 42 -6.35 4.18 9.25
C LEU A 42 -5.89 5.48 9.94
N GLY A 43 -4.74 5.43 10.61
CA GLY A 43 -4.12 6.60 11.21
C GLY A 43 -3.76 7.71 10.20
N ASN A 44 -3.60 8.93 10.72
CA ASN A 44 -3.01 10.07 10.01
C ASN A 44 -3.65 10.39 8.63
N GLY A 45 -4.97 10.39 8.54
CA GLY A 45 -5.68 10.82 7.33
C GLY A 45 -5.70 9.79 6.21
N CYS A 46 -5.34 8.54 6.50
CA CYS A 46 -5.37 7.44 5.53
C CYS A 46 -6.63 6.58 5.68
N CYS A 47 -7.18 6.12 4.57
CA CYS A 47 -8.27 5.16 4.53
C CYS A 47 -7.94 4.09 3.49
N ILE A 48 -8.28 2.84 3.79
CA ILE A 48 -8.10 1.70 2.88
C ILE A 48 -9.45 1.06 2.57
N TRP A 49 -9.66 0.72 1.31
CA TRP A 49 -10.84 0.02 0.81
C TRP A 49 -10.43 -1.37 0.37
N LEU A 50 -11.04 -2.38 0.99
CA LEU A 50 -10.84 -3.78 0.62
C LEU A 50 -12.12 -4.36 0.03
N ASN A 51 -11.99 -5.21 -1.01
CA ASN A 51 -13.12 -5.97 -1.53
C ASN A 51 -13.50 -7.12 -0.57
N GLU A 52 -14.56 -7.88 -0.90
CA GLU A 52 -15.05 -8.99 -0.06
C GLU A 52 -14.02 -10.11 0.17
N LYS A 53 -13.02 -10.24 -0.72
CA LYS A 53 -11.93 -11.20 -0.56
C LYS A 53 -10.81 -10.68 0.36
N GLY A 54 -10.79 -9.38 0.65
CA GLY A 54 -9.73 -8.70 1.38
C GLY A 54 -8.64 -8.11 0.49
N GLN A 55 -8.84 -8.04 -0.82
CA GLN A 55 -7.86 -7.48 -1.75
C GLN A 55 -7.98 -5.95 -1.79
N LEU A 56 -6.85 -5.26 -1.96
CA LEU A 56 -6.80 -3.81 -2.03
C LEU A 56 -7.61 -3.31 -3.23
N GLY A 57 -8.68 -2.55 -2.98
CA GLY A 57 -9.34 -1.73 -3.99
C GLY A 57 -8.67 -0.36 -4.08
N GLU A 58 -8.60 0.35 -2.96
CA GLU A 58 -8.00 1.69 -2.88
C GLU A 58 -7.28 1.89 -1.55
N ILE A 59 -6.23 2.69 -1.54
CA ILE A 59 -5.72 3.33 -0.32
C ILE A 59 -5.41 4.78 -0.62
N GLU A 60 -6.06 5.67 0.13
CA GLU A 60 -5.94 7.12 -0.01
C GLU A 60 -5.44 7.71 1.31
N CYS A 61 -4.47 8.62 1.22
CA CYS A 61 -3.92 9.34 2.35
C CYS A 61 -3.93 10.84 2.07
N ILE A 62 -4.72 11.60 2.83
CA ILE A 62 -4.88 13.06 2.67
C ILE A 62 -4.16 13.78 3.83
N TYR A 63 -3.21 14.66 3.50
CA TYR A 63 -2.34 15.35 4.46
C TYR A 63 -1.69 14.40 5.51
N PRO A 64 -1.08 13.28 5.08
CA PRO A 64 -0.51 12.32 6.01
C PRO A 64 0.77 12.83 6.65
N LYS A 65 1.17 12.21 7.77
CA LYS A 65 2.48 12.47 8.36
C LYS A 65 3.58 11.96 7.43
N SER A 66 4.60 12.78 7.21
CA SER A 66 5.81 12.35 6.50
C SER A 66 6.70 11.48 7.38
N PHE A 67 7.34 10.49 6.76
CA PHE A 67 8.39 9.68 7.36
C PHE A 67 9.60 10.56 7.68
N LYS A 68 10.09 10.49 8.92
CA LYS A 68 11.11 11.41 9.44
C LYS A 68 12.53 10.85 9.46
N ALA A 69 12.76 9.64 8.98
CA ALA A 69 14.12 9.09 8.94
C ALA A 69 14.91 9.72 7.79
N GLU A 70 16.18 10.02 8.03
CA GLU A 70 17.09 10.58 7.02
C GLU A 70 17.44 9.58 5.91
N ILE A 71 17.26 8.27 6.17
CA ILE A 71 17.57 7.18 5.25
C ILE A 71 16.35 6.26 5.17
N SER A 72 15.98 5.92 3.93
CA SER A 72 14.93 4.94 3.66
C SER A 72 15.22 3.61 4.36
N THR A 73 14.20 3.03 4.98
CA THR A 73 14.28 1.65 5.48
C THR A 73 13.87 0.63 4.41
N TYR A 74 13.40 1.08 3.25
CA TYR A 74 13.04 0.19 2.15
C TYR A 74 14.27 -0.16 1.31
N PHE A 75 14.45 -1.46 1.13
CA PHE A 75 15.29 -2.04 0.10
C PHE A 75 14.46 -3.13 -0.57
N HIS A 76 14.51 -3.18 -1.90
CA HIS A 76 13.81 -4.22 -2.66
C HIS A 76 14.38 -5.58 -2.31
N LEU A 77 13.52 -6.59 -2.12
CA LEU A 77 13.97 -7.95 -1.89
C LEU A 77 14.33 -8.63 -3.22
N ASP A 78 15.41 -9.42 -3.20
CA ASP A 78 15.85 -10.17 -4.40
C ASP A 78 14.82 -11.24 -4.81
N GLU A 79 14.08 -11.79 -3.85
CA GLU A 79 13.01 -12.76 -4.06
C GLU A 79 11.66 -12.14 -3.75
N TRP A 80 10.72 -12.22 -4.70
CA TRP A 80 9.38 -11.68 -4.56
C TRP A 80 8.35 -12.56 -5.28
N ILE A 81 7.08 -12.43 -4.89
CA ILE A 81 5.96 -13.19 -5.45
C ILE A 81 5.13 -12.25 -6.35
N TYR A 82 4.81 -12.69 -7.57
CA TYR A 82 3.81 -12.00 -8.38
C TYR A 82 2.41 -12.52 -8.01
N GLY A 83 1.51 -11.62 -7.62
CA GLY A 83 0.13 -11.99 -7.29
C GLY A 83 -0.63 -10.89 -6.55
N THR A 84 -1.90 -11.17 -6.29
CA THR A 84 -2.79 -10.25 -5.58
C THR A 84 -2.99 -10.75 -4.15
N PRO A 85 -2.40 -10.10 -3.13
CA PRO A 85 -2.59 -10.50 -1.74
C PRO A 85 -3.97 -10.09 -1.24
N SER A 86 -4.53 -10.94 -0.39
CA SER A 86 -5.77 -10.69 0.35
C SER A 86 -5.47 -10.57 1.84
N PHE A 87 -6.13 -9.63 2.51
CA PHE A 87 -5.87 -9.29 3.91
C PHE A 87 -7.12 -9.37 4.78
N GLU A 88 -6.89 -9.72 6.03
CA GLU A 88 -7.87 -9.56 7.11
C GLU A 88 -7.46 -8.37 7.99
N ILE A 89 -8.45 -7.56 8.38
CA ILE A 89 -8.25 -6.43 9.28
C ILE A 89 -8.31 -6.92 10.73
N SER A 90 -7.15 -7.32 11.26
CA SER A 90 -7.01 -7.73 12.67
C SER A 90 -6.94 -6.55 13.64
N SER A 91 -6.38 -5.44 13.19
CA SER A 91 -6.11 -4.23 13.96
C SER A 91 -5.86 -3.07 13.01
N ILE A 92 -6.18 -1.86 13.48
CA ILE A 92 -5.89 -0.60 12.79
C ILE A 92 -4.58 -0.07 13.36
N ASP A 93 -3.65 0.29 12.48
CA ASP A 93 -2.41 0.97 12.87
C ASP A 93 -2.63 2.49 12.80
N ASP A 94 -2.35 3.18 13.90
CA ASP A 94 -2.50 4.65 14.00
C ASP A 94 -1.28 5.42 13.48
N ASP A 95 -0.18 4.71 13.19
CA ASP A 95 1.11 5.29 12.81
C ASP A 95 1.40 5.15 11.31
N VAL A 96 0.41 5.49 10.48
CA VAL A 96 0.58 5.52 9.03
C VAL A 96 1.41 6.74 8.64
N VAL A 97 2.46 6.54 7.85
CA VAL A 97 3.37 7.60 7.41
C VAL A 97 3.73 7.43 5.94
N ILE A 98 3.98 8.55 5.26
CA ILE A 98 4.41 8.55 3.86
C ILE A 98 5.90 8.82 3.76
N GLU A 99 6.58 7.96 3.04
CA GLU A 99 7.95 8.18 2.58
C GLU A 99 7.94 8.50 1.09
N GLN A 100 8.42 9.69 0.70
CA GLN A 100 8.64 9.99 -0.71
C GLN A 100 9.95 9.35 -1.17
N ILE A 101 9.93 8.73 -2.35
CA ILE A 101 11.09 8.12 -3.01
C ILE A 101 11.23 8.72 -4.42
N GLU A 102 12.39 8.53 -5.06
CA GLU A 102 12.74 9.21 -6.33
C GLU A 102 11.63 9.16 -7.39
N ASP A 103 11.02 7.99 -7.59
CA ASP A 103 9.97 7.75 -8.59
C ASP A 103 8.62 7.38 -7.94
N GLY A 104 8.31 7.87 -6.74
CA GLY A 104 6.99 7.65 -6.14
C GLY A 104 6.96 7.78 -4.63
N TYR A 105 6.25 6.87 -3.96
CA TYR A 105 6.10 6.93 -2.51
C TYR A 105 5.85 5.55 -1.90
N ILE A 106 6.05 5.47 -0.60
CA ILE A 106 5.72 4.31 0.22
C ILE A 106 4.69 4.75 1.27
N ILE A 107 3.58 4.04 1.34
CA ILE A 107 2.63 4.14 2.45
C ILE A 107 3.03 3.12 3.50
N TRP A 108 3.69 3.57 4.57
CA TRP A 108 4.03 2.72 5.69
C TRP A 108 2.87 2.62 6.65
N LEU A 109 2.36 1.42 6.84
CA LEU A 109 1.32 1.08 7.81
C LEU A 109 1.91 0.69 9.17
N SER A 110 3.23 0.51 9.22
CA SER A 110 4.02 0.33 10.44
C SER A 110 5.33 1.07 10.25
N SER A 111 5.61 2.07 11.08
CA SER A 111 6.83 2.89 11.00
C SER A 111 8.14 2.12 11.23
N LYS A 112 8.05 0.86 11.66
CA LYS A 112 9.17 -0.08 11.79
C LYS A 112 8.71 -1.47 11.38
N SER A 113 9.34 -2.03 10.36
CA SER A 113 9.10 -3.42 9.97
C SER A 113 10.34 -3.99 9.29
N ASN A 114 10.77 -5.16 9.74
CA ASN A 114 11.75 -5.95 9.01
C ASN A 114 10.99 -6.67 7.90
N VAL A 115 10.99 -6.08 6.71
CA VAL A 115 10.31 -6.67 5.54
C VAL A 115 11.03 -7.96 5.17
N ASP A 116 10.29 -9.07 5.14
CA ASP A 116 10.81 -10.41 4.83
C ASP A 116 10.11 -11.06 3.62
N LEU A 117 9.03 -10.46 3.12
CA LEU A 117 8.35 -10.87 1.91
C LEU A 117 7.81 -9.66 1.14
N GLU A 118 8.03 -9.68 -0.17
CA GLU A 118 7.47 -8.71 -1.11
C GLU A 118 6.52 -9.43 -2.08
N VAL A 119 5.30 -8.90 -2.21
CA VAL A 119 4.33 -9.35 -3.22
C VAL A 119 4.09 -8.19 -4.18
N SER A 120 4.26 -8.39 -5.48
CA SER A 120 4.04 -7.30 -6.46
C SER A 120 2.88 -7.58 -7.40
N GLN A 121 2.15 -6.50 -7.67
CA GLN A 121 0.92 -6.46 -8.46
C GLN A 121 0.89 -5.15 -9.23
N GLY A 122 0.81 -5.22 -10.56
CA GLY A 122 0.45 -4.07 -11.40
C GLY A 122 1.31 -2.80 -11.23
N GLY A 123 2.53 -2.89 -10.70
CA GLY A 123 3.41 -1.73 -10.48
C GLY A 123 3.52 -1.27 -9.01
N ILE A 124 2.77 -1.87 -8.10
CA ILE A 124 2.94 -1.70 -6.65
C ILE A 124 3.57 -2.95 -6.02
N SER A 125 4.17 -2.75 -4.86
CA SER A 125 4.69 -3.84 -4.02
C SER A 125 4.12 -3.76 -2.61
N TYR A 126 3.54 -4.87 -2.15
CA TYR A 126 3.11 -5.07 -0.77
C TYR A 126 4.29 -5.61 0.05
N LEU A 127 4.62 -4.90 1.12
CA LEU A 127 5.74 -5.23 2.00
C LEU A 127 5.22 -5.93 3.25
N LEU A 128 5.61 -7.18 3.44
CA LEU A 128 5.19 -8.00 4.57
C LEU A 128 6.33 -8.22 5.55
N SER A 129 5.98 -8.24 6.84
CA SER A 129 6.86 -8.66 7.94
C SER A 129 6.14 -9.81 8.65
N GLY A 130 6.61 -11.04 8.41
CA GLY A 130 5.87 -12.26 8.67
C GLY A 130 4.57 -12.27 7.87
N ASN A 131 3.44 -12.25 8.57
CA ASN A 131 2.11 -12.16 7.94
C ASN A 131 1.51 -10.75 8.01
N LYS A 132 2.20 -9.74 8.58
CA LYS A 132 1.65 -8.39 8.71
C LYS A 132 1.97 -7.54 7.49
N LEU A 133 0.96 -6.89 6.91
CA LEU A 133 1.18 -5.83 5.93
C LEU A 133 1.81 -4.61 6.60
N SER A 134 3.03 -4.30 6.20
CA SER A 134 3.84 -3.24 6.80
C SER A 134 3.89 -1.98 5.95
N GLY A 135 3.81 -2.11 4.62
CA GLY A 135 3.73 -0.96 3.73
C GLY A 135 3.37 -1.34 2.30
N ILE A 136 3.07 -0.33 1.50
CA ILE A 136 2.79 -0.46 0.07
C ILE A 136 3.66 0.54 -0.67
N VAL A 137 4.48 0.04 -1.60
CA VAL A 137 5.34 0.84 -2.47
C VAL A 137 4.57 1.15 -3.75
N ALA A 138 4.41 2.43 -4.05
CA ALA A 138 3.92 2.93 -5.33
C ALA A 138 5.11 3.47 -6.15
N LYS A 139 5.46 2.78 -7.22
CA LYS A 139 6.46 3.25 -8.20
C LYS A 139 5.77 3.88 -9.39
N LYS A 140 6.43 4.87 -9.99
CA LYS A 140 5.97 5.64 -11.15
C LYS A 140 4.62 6.33 -10.90
N SER A 141 4.46 6.95 -9.73
CA SER A 141 3.23 7.68 -9.42
C SER A 141 3.06 8.89 -10.36
N GLU A 142 1.86 9.08 -10.89
CA GLU A 142 1.49 10.26 -11.66
C GLU A 142 1.27 11.46 -10.72
N ILE A 143 1.83 12.61 -11.09
CA ILE A 143 1.59 13.86 -10.37
C ILE A 143 0.39 14.55 -11.00
N ILE A 144 -0.65 14.80 -10.20
CA ILE A 144 -1.85 15.54 -10.61
C ILE A 144 -1.73 16.96 -10.04
N GLU A 145 -1.75 17.97 -10.90
CA GLU A 145 -1.65 19.39 -10.53
C GLU A 145 -3.00 19.99 -10.09
#